data_AF-A0A0L9TQI1-F1
#
_entry.id   AF-A0A0L9TQI1-F1
#
_cell.length_a   1.000
_cell.length_b   1.000
_cell.length_c   1.000
_cell.angle_alpha   90.00
_cell.angle_beta   90.00
_cell.angle_gamma   90.00
#
_symmetry.space_group_name_H-M   'P 1'
#
loop_
_entity.id
_entity.type
_entity.pdbx_description
1 polymer ?
#
loop_
_entity_poly.entity_id
_entity_poly.type
_entity_poly.pdbx_seq_one_letter_code
_entity_poly.pdbx_strand_id
1 'polypeptide(L)'
;MYQDYMKQIPIPNHRGSVIPFTSWMGLGRSMKQLYGQPLHYLTNILLKQWDQLRIGSEDEYKPLDIIIHPHKAEATIWLIEEIHRQTSSHFRIASLWKEDSMYNGFIDPIFPRLQHTS
;
A
#
# COMPACT_ATOMS: atom_id res chain seq x y z
N MET A 1 -11.23 -11.08 11.05
CA MET A 1 -11.48 -11.44 9.63
C MET A 1 -10.65 -10.63 8.63
N TYR A 2 -10.64 -9.30 8.61
CA TYR A 2 -9.74 -8.53 7.72
C TYR A 2 -8.31 -8.35 8.30
N GLN A 3 -8.19 -7.77 9.49
CA GLN A 3 -6.86 -7.51 10.09
C GLN A 3 -6.08 -8.80 10.32
N ASP A 4 -6.76 -9.84 10.85
CA ASP A 4 -6.13 -11.15 11.10
C ASP A 4 -5.63 -11.80 9.81
N TYR A 5 -6.33 -11.56 8.69
CA TYR A 5 -5.92 -12.04 7.37
C TYR A 5 -4.68 -11.28 6.88
N MET A 6 -4.73 -9.95 6.88
CA MET A 6 -3.62 -9.12 6.42
C MET A 6 -2.32 -9.36 7.21
N LYS A 7 -2.44 -9.68 8.51
CA LYS A 7 -1.29 -10.02 9.36
C LYS A 7 -0.57 -11.30 8.95
N GLN A 8 -1.28 -12.25 8.33
CA GLN A 8 -0.70 -13.53 7.87
C GLN A 8 0.07 -13.41 6.56
N ILE A 9 -0.09 -12.31 5.82
CA ILE A 9 0.59 -12.12 4.53
C ILE A 9 2.02 -11.63 4.80
N PRO A 10 3.06 -12.41 4.44
CA PRO A 10 4.45 -12.01 4.66
C PRO A 10 4.84 -10.88 3.71
N ILE A 11 5.75 -10.00 4.15
CA ILE A 11 6.35 -9.00 3.26
C ILE A 11 7.32 -9.72 2.30
N PRO A 12 7.35 -9.38 0.99
CA PRO A 12 8.29 -10.00 0.05
C PRO A 12 9.77 -9.81 0.45
N ASN A 13 10.53 -10.91 0.45
CA ASN A 13 11.96 -10.94 0.78
C ASN A 13 12.86 -10.58 -0.41
N HIS A 14 12.41 -10.88 -1.63
CA HIS A 14 13.13 -10.56 -2.86
C HIS A 14 12.51 -9.32 -3.49
N ARG A 15 13.24 -8.20 -3.40
CA ARG A 15 12.89 -6.90 -3.97
C ARG A 15 14.05 -6.51 -4.89
N GLY A 16 13.77 -5.88 -6.02
CA GLY A 16 14.85 -5.54 -6.97
C GLY A 16 14.42 -5.20 -8.38
N SER A 17 13.11 -5.13 -8.64
CA SER A 17 12.62 -4.56 -9.89
C SER A 17 12.54 -3.04 -9.74
N VAL A 18 13.17 -2.30 -10.65
CA VAL A 18 12.93 -0.87 -10.78
C VAL A 18 11.54 -0.69 -11.37
N ILE A 19 10.61 -0.11 -10.62
CA ILE A 19 9.24 0.16 -11.07
C ILE A 19 9.12 1.65 -11.40
N PRO A 20 9.07 2.07 -12.67
CA PRO A 20 8.75 3.44 -13.04
C PRO A 20 7.34 3.81 -12.56
N PHE A 21 7.16 5.04 -12.08
CA PHE A 21 5.88 5.47 -11.51
C PHE A 21 5.70 6.99 -11.54
N THR A 22 4.47 7.43 -11.82
CA THR A 22 4.11 8.85 -11.84
C THR A 22 3.36 9.31 -10.60
N SER A 23 2.80 8.37 -9.81
CA SER A 23 2.03 8.62 -8.59
C SER A 23 2.18 7.48 -7.57
N TRP A 24 1.92 7.75 -6.30
CA TRP A 24 1.97 6.77 -5.22
C TRP A 24 0.92 5.67 -5.39
N MET A 25 -0.32 6.03 -5.75
CA MET A 25 -1.36 5.07 -6.08
C MET A 25 -0.97 4.19 -7.28
N GLY A 26 -0.28 4.77 -8.27
CA GLY A 26 0.26 4.06 -9.42
C GLY A 26 1.32 3.03 -9.01
N LEU A 27 2.29 3.45 -8.20
CA LEU A 27 3.31 2.55 -7.66
C LEU A 27 2.69 1.41 -6.84
N GLY A 28 1.73 1.73 -5.96
CA GLY A 28 1.01 0.72 -5.18
C GLY A 28 0.29 -0.30 -6.05
N ARG A 29 -0.32 0.13 -7.17
CA ARG A 29 -0.93 -0.79 -8.15
C ARG A 29 0.11 -1.70 -8.81
N SER A 30 1.23 -1.14 -9.26
CA SER A 30 2.32 -1.91 -9.88
C SER A 30 2.92 -2.92 -8.91
N MET A 31 3.12 -2.55 -7.64
CA MET A 31 3.59 -3.45 -6.59
C MET A 31 2.63 -4.62 -6.37
N LYS A 32 1.31 -4.36 -6.27
CA LYS A 32 0.30 -5.41 -6.13
C LYS A 32 0.35 -6.43 -7.28
N GLN A 33 0.50 -5.94 -8.51
CA GLN A 33 0.61 -6.79 -9.70
C GLN A 33 1.91 -7.59 -9.72
N LEU A 34 3.04 -6.94 -9.43
CA LEU A 34 4.35 -7.57 -9.46
C LEU A 34 4.52 -8.64 -8.38
N TYR A 35 4.08 -8.35 -7.15
CA TYR A 35 4.28 -9.22 -5.99
C TYR A 35 3.10 -10.16 -5.72
N GLY A 36 1.96 -9.97 -6.41
CA GLY A 36 0.77 -10.79 -6.21
C GLY A 36 0.19 -10.70 -4.80
N GLN A 37 0.40 -9.58 -4.12
CA GLN A 37 -0.09 -9.34 -2.75
C GLN A 37 -0.97 -8.09 -2.67
N PRO A 38 -2.00 -8.09 -1.80
CA PRO A 38 -2.75 -6.88 -1.48
C PRO A 38 -1.88 -5.91 -0.67
N LEU A 39 -2.22 -4.62 -0.73
CA LEU A 39 -1.78 -3.64 0.26
C LEU A 39 -2.91 -3.41 1.27
N HIS A 40 -2.52 -3.05 2.47
CA HIS A 40 -3.45 -2.76 3.55
C HIS A 40 -4.31 -1.54 3.24
N TYR A 41 -5.57 -1.54 3.67
CA TYR A 41 -6.51 -0.42 3.67
C TYR A 41 -5.84 0.92 4.05
N LEU A 42 -5.16 0.95 5.19
CA LEU A 42 -4.44 2.14 5.66
C LEU A 42 -3.30 2.57 4.72
N THR A 43 -2.60 1.61 4.11
CA THR A 43 -1.57 1.90 3.10
C THR A 43 -2.21 2.52 1.86
N ASN A 44 -3.29 1.94 1.35
CA ASN A 44 -4.00 2.47 0.18
C ASN A 44 -4.53 3.90 0.42
N ILE A 45 -5.05 4.18 1.62
CA ILE A 45 -5.44 5.54 2.02
C ILE A 45 -4.24 6.48 2.04
N LEU A 46 -3.13 6.06 2.65
CA LEU A 46 -1.93 6.90 2.75
C LEU A 46 -1.36 7.25 1.36
N LEU A 47 -1.31 6.28 0.43
CA LEU A 47 -0.86 6.53 -0.94
C LEU A 47 -1.76 7.55 -1.64
N LYS A 48 -3.09 7.46 -1.47
CA LYS A 48 -4.03 8.46 -1.98
C LYS A 48 -3.77 9.83 -1.36
N GLN A 49 -3.56 9.90 -0.05
CA GLN A 49 -3.28 11.16 0.64
C GLN A 49 -1.98 11.79 0.15
N TRP A 50 -0.92 11.01 -0.06
CA TRP A 50 0.34 11.53 -0.62
C TRP A 50 0.19 12.03 -2.05
N ASP A 51 -0.64 11.40 -2.88
CA ASP A 51 -0.96 11.94 -4.21
C ASP A 51 -1.74 13.25 -4.11
N GLN A 52 -2.69 13.36 -3.19
CA GLN A 52 -3.48 14.59 -2.97
C GLN A 52 -2.63 15.76 -2.45
N LEU A 53 -1.63 15.50 -1.61
CA LEU A 53 -0.71 16.52 -1.08
C LEU A 53 0.12 17.21 -2.17
N ARG A 54 0.19 16.64 -3.38
CA ARG A 54 0.92 17.24 -4.51
C ARG A 54 0.11 18.27 -5.27
N ILE A 55 -1.22 18.28 -5.12
CA ILE A 55 -2.10 19.19 -5.85
C ILE A 55 -1.81 20.62 -5.42
N GLY A 56 -1.55 21.50 -6.39
CA GLY A 56 -1.18 22.90 -6.16
C GLY A 56 0.29 23.13 -5.79
N SER A 57 1.13 22.11 -5.82
CA SER A 57 2.59 22.26 -5.62
C SER A 57 3.31 22.63 -6.91
N GLU A 58 4.50 23.20 -6.81
CA GLU A 58 5.34 23.53 -7.98
C GLU A 58 5.68 22.29 -8.83
N ASP A 59 5.74 21.12 -8.19
CA ASP A 59 6.11 19.84 -8.79
C ASP A 59 4.90 18.92 -9.07
N GLU A 60 3.68 19.46 -9.08
CA GLU A 60 2.43 18.70 -9.28
C GLU A 60 2.48 17.79 -10.52
N TYR A 61 2.96 18.33 -11.64
CA TYR A 61 2.98 17.63 -12.93
C TYR A 61 4.26 16.86 -13.22
N LYS A 62 5.27 16.95 -12.35
CA LYS A 62 6.52 16.20 -12.52
C LYS A 62 6.27 14.72 -12.23
N PRO A 63 6.75 13.78 -13.06
CA PRO A 63 6.70 12.36 -12.71
C PRO A 63 7.35 12.10 -11.34
N LEU A 64 6.70 11.32 -10.47
CA LEU A 64 7.16 11.17 -9.09
C LEU A 64 8.51 10.45 -8.98
N ASP A 65 8.82 9.57 -9.92
CA ASP A 65 10.08 8.84 -10.01
C ASP A 65 11.31 9.72 -10.29
N ILE A 66 11.14 10.95 -10.78
CA ILE A 66 12.25 11.93 -10.89
C ILE A 66 12.53 12.64 -9.56
N ILE A 67 11.53 12.72 -8.68
CA ILE A 67 11.63 13.36 -7.36
C ILE A 67 12.12 12.34 -6.32
N ILE A 68 11.54 11.14 -6.35
CA ILE A 68 11.83 10.05 -5.42
C ILE A 68 12.27 8.83 -6.20
N HIS A 69 13.51 8.41 -5.96
CA HIS A 69 14.07 7.23 -6.60
C HIS A 69 13.17 5.98 -6.35
N PRO A 70 12.83 5.19 -7.39
CA PRO A 70 11.92 4.05 -7.28
C PRO A 70 12.21 3.07 -6.14
N HIS A 71 13.47 2.67 -5.95
CA HIS A 71 13.84 1.80 -4.83
C HIS A 71 13.52 2.36 -3.45
N LYS A 72 13.66 3.69 -3.26
CA LYS A 72 13.32 4.33 -1.99
C LYS A 72 11.81 4.35 -1.80
N ALA A 73 11.07 4.72 -2.84
CA ALA A 73 9.61 4.73 -2.81
C ALA A 73 9.03 3.35 -2.50
N GLU A 74 9.52 2.31 -3.18
CA GLU A 74 9.11 0.93 -2.94
C GLU A 74 9.45 0.47 -1.51
N ALA A 75 10.68 0.72 -1.05
CA ALA A 75 11.10 0.36 0.30
C ALA A 75 10.22 1.04 1.36
N THR A 76 9.91 2.33 1.18
CA THR A 76 9.02 3.08 2.06
C THR A 76 7.63 2.46 2.13
N ILE A 77 7.03 2.09 0.99
CA ILE A 77 5.72 1.43 0.98
C ILE A 77 5.76 0.12 1.75
N TRP A 78 6.79 -0.72 1.55
CA TRP A 78 6.90 -1.99 2.26
C TRP A 78 7.10 -1.83 3.77
N LEU A 79 7.88 -0.84 4.21
CA LEU A 79 8.06 -0.55 5.64
C LEU A 79 6.74 -0.12 6.29
N ILE A 80 5.97 0.73 5.61
CA ILE A 80 4.66 1.17 6.10
C ILE A 80 3.64 0.04 6.08
N GLU A 81 3.64 -0.77 5.02
CA GLU A 81 2.76 -1.94 4.89
C GLU A 81 3.00 -2.93 6.03
N GLU A 82 4.26 -3.16 6.40
CA GLU A 82 4.62 -4.00 7.55
C GLU A 82 4.04 -3.46 8.85
N ILE A 83 4.22 -2.15 9.11
CA ILE A 83 3.62 -1.49 10.28
C ILE A 83 2.11 -1.68 10.29
N HIS A 84 1.43 -1.42 9.17
CA HIS A 84 -0.03 -1.54 9.08
C HIS A 84 -0.52 -2.98 9.27
N ARG A 85 0.16 -3.98 8.71
CA ARG A 85 -0.18 -5.41 8.87
C ARG A 85 0.00 -5.88 10.32
N GLN A 86 1.08 -5.46 10.97
CA GLN A 86 1.47 -6.00 12.28
C GLN A 86 0.85 -5.27 13.48
N THR A 87 0.61 -3.97 13.36
CA THR A 87 0.28 -3.12 14.54
C THR A 87 -1.17 -2.63 14.58
N SER A 88 -1.89 -2.64 13.46
CA SER A 88 -3.25 -2.09 13.41
C SER A 88 -4.24 -2.95 14.20
N SER A 89 -5.06 -2.31 15.04
CA SER A 89 -6.14 -2.97 15.75
C SER A 89 -7.40 -3.07 14.88
N HIS A 90 -8.06 -4.22 14.87
CA HIS A 90 -9.32 -4.41 14.16
C HIS A 90 -10.42 -3.43 14.63
N PHE A 91 -10.43 -3.05 15.92
CA PHE A 91 -11.34 -2.04 16.44
C PHE A 91 -11.11 -0.67 15.78
N ARG A 92 -9.85 -0.29 15.57
CA ARG A 92 -9.50 0.97 14.90
C ARG A 92 -9.95 0.96 13.45
N ILE A 93 -9.71 -0.14 12.73
CA ILE A 93 -10.15 -0.30 11.34
C ILE A 93 -11.67 -0.22 11.22
N ALA A 94 -12.40 -0.91 12.10
CA ALA A 94 -13.87 -0.86 12.10
C ALA A 94 -14.41 0.55 12.38
N SER A 95 -13.78 1.33 13.26
CA SER A 95 -14.14 2.73 13.49
C SER A 95 -13.97 3.58 12.23
N LEU A 96 -12.84 3.42 11.53
CA LEU A 96 -12.58 4.16 10.28
C LEU A 96 -13.58 3.78 9.18
N TRP A 97 -13.95 2.50 9.06
CA TRP A 97 -14.93 2.06 8.07
C TRP A 97 -16.36 2.53 8.35
N LYS A 98 -16.69 2.77 9.63
CA LYS A 98 -17.98 3.40 9.97
C LYS A 98 -18.06 4.85 9.49
N GLU A 99 -16.93 5.55 9.46
CA GLU A 99 -16.84 6.95 9.04
C GLU A 99 -16.68 7.08 7.51
N ASP A 100 -15.99 6.14 6.86
CA ASP A 100 -15.75 6.14 5.42
C ASP A 100 -16.75 5.24 4.66
N SER A 101 -17.80 5.83 4.10
CA SER A 101 -18.78 5.10 3.27
C SER A 101 -18.19 4.41 2.02
N MET A 102 -17.01 4.80 1.58
CA MET A 102 -16.33 4.25 0.40
C MET A 102 -15.14 3.34 0.76
N TYR A 103 -15.03 2.91 2.03
CA TYR A 103 -13.89 2.13 2.52
C TYR A 103 -13.57 0.88 1.66
N ASN A 104 -14.60 0.25 1.10
CA ASN A 104 -14.46 -0.94 0.26
C ASN A 104 -13.59 -0.69 -1.00
N GLY A 105 -13.54 0.55 -1.49
CA GLY A 105 -12.69 0.93 -2.62
C GLY A 105 -11.18 0.88 -2.31
N PHE A 106 -10.81 0.80 -1.03
CA PHE A 106 -9.43 0.70 -0.56
C PHE A 106 -9.04 -0.69 -0.07
N ILE A 107 -9.95 -1.67 -0.16
CA ILE A 107 -9.67 -3.07 0.14
C ILE A 107 -9.35 -3.78 -1.18
N ASP A 108 -8.16 -4.36 -1.28
CA ASP A 108 -7.74 -5.04 -2.50
C ASP A 108 -8.36 -6.44 -2.65
N PRO A 109 -8.85 -6.83 -3.84
CA PRO A 109 -9.40 -8.15 -4.09
C PRO A 109 -8.32 -9.21 -4.44
N ILE A 110 -7.12 -9.09 -3.87
CA ILE A 110 -5.96 -9.95 -4.16
C ILE A 110 -5.74 -10.90 -2.98
N PHE A 111 -5.76 -12.20 -3.26
CA PHE A 111 -5.64 -13.24 -2.23
C PHE A 111 -4.43 -14.15 -2.53
N PRO A 112 -3.23 -13.83 -2.00
CA PRO A 112 -2.07 -14.70 -2.15
C PRO A 112 -2.29 -16.06 -1.49
N ARG A 113 -1.67 -17.11 -2.04
CA ARG A 113 -1.61 -18.41 -1.38
C ARG A 113 -0.69 -18.29 -0.17
N LEU A 114 -1.25 -18.38 1.04
CA LEU A 114 -0.48 -18.42 2.27
C LEU A 114 0.23 -19.78 2.33
N GLN A 115 1.56 -19.78 2.31
CA GLN A 115 2.32 -21.00 2.58
C GLN A 115 2.17 -21.28 4.06
N HIS A 116 1.46 -22.34 4.42
CA HIS A 116 1.49 -22.88 5.77
C HIS A 116 2.91 -23.39 6.03
N THR A 117 3.70 -22.63 6.79
CA THR A 117 4.88 -23.21 7.44
C THR A 117 4.36 -24.24 8.44
N SER A 118 4.53 -25.51 8.08
CA SER A 118 4.28 -26.65 8.97
C SER A 118 5.31 -26.70 10.07
#